data_AF-A0A1A8HDS8-F1
#
_entry.id   AF-A0A1A8HDS8-F1
#
_cell.length_a   1.000
_cell.length_b   1.000
_cell.length_c   1.000
_cell.angle_alpha   90.00
_cell.angle_beta   90.00
_cell.angle_gamma   90.00
#
_symmetry.space_group_name_H-M   'P 1'
#
loop_
_entity.id
_entity.type
_entity.pdbx_description
1 polymer ?
#
loop_
_entity_poly.entity_id
_entity_poly.type
_entity_poly.pdbx_seq_one_letter_code
_entity_poly.pdbx_strand_id
1 'polypeptide(L)'
;VTLRRAMLVISTIWTCCTISGILFIVYSESTTVLICLITMFFTMLVLMASLYVHMFLLARLHMKRIAALPGNAPIHQRANMKGAITLTILLGVFVVCWAPFFLHLILMISCPRNPYCTCFMSHFNMYLILIMCNSIIDPIIYAFRSQEMRKTFKEIFCCSHALLCLSLV
;
A
#
# COMPACT_ATOMS: atom_id res chain seq x y z
N VAL A 1 -8.27 8.60 22.54
CA VAL A 1 -8.75 9.34 21.35
C VAL A 1 -8.53 8.49 20.10
N THR A 2 -9.51 7.88 19.47
CA THR A 2 -10.46 6.87 19.99
C THR A 2 -10.71 5.92 18.84
N LEU A 3 -10.70 4.60 19.09
CA LEU A 3 -10.96 3.54 18.11
C LEU A 3 -12.18 3.84 17.21
N ARG A 4 -13.22 4.49 17.76
CA ARG A 4 -14.39 4.98 17.02
C ARG A 4 -14.06 5.94 15.87
N ARG A 5 -13.15 6.89 16.05
CA ARG A 5 -12.73 7.83 14.99
C ARG A 5 -11.99 7.09 13.87
N ALA A 6 -11.14 6.14 14.23
CA ALA A 6 -10.44 5.30 13.25
C ALA A 6 -11.43 4.43 12.46
N MET A 7 -12.38 3.79 13.14
CA MET A 7 -13.42 2.98 12.49
C MET A 7 -14.29 3.79 11.55
N LEU A 8 -14.66 5.02 11.93
CA LEU A 8 -15.40 5.93 11.05
C LEU A 8 -14.59 6.26 9.79
N VAL A 9 -13.32 6.63 9.93
CA VAL A 9 -12.45 6.94 8.78
C VAL A 9 -12.29 5.72 7.87
N ILE A 10 -12.05 4.54 8.44
CA ILE A 10 -11.94 3.29 7.66
C ILE A 10 -13.25 3.03 6.91
N SER A 11 -14.39 3.14 7.59
CA SER A 11 -15.70 2.95 6.95
C SER A 11 -15.95 3.94 5.82
N THR A 12 -15.58 5.22 5.99
CA THR A 12 -15.68 6.23 4.93
C THR A 12 -14.78 5.90 3.74
N ILE A 13 -13.55 5.44 3.99
CA ILE A 13 -12.64 5.03 2.91
C ILE A 13 -13.25 3.86 2.12
N TRP A 14 -13.74 2.83 2.82
CA TRP A 14 -14.36 1.67 2.18
C TRP A 14 -15.59 2.03 1.35
N THR A 15 -16.47 2.90 1.85
CA THR A 15 -17.65 3.32 1.09
C THR A 15 -17.27 4.17 -0.12
N CYS A 16 -16.34 5.11 0.03
CA CYS A 16 -15.82 5.91 -1.09
C CYS A 16 -15.16 5.04 -2.17
N CYS A 17 -14.33 4.06 -1.78
CA CYS A 17 -13.70 3.12 -2.72
C CYS A 17 -14.74 2.28 -3.45
N THR A 18 -15.74 1.76 -2.75
CA THR A 18 -16.82 0.96 -3.35
C THR A 18 -17.63 1.78 -4.36
N ILE A 19 -18.02 3.01 -4.00
CA ILE A 19 -18.76 3.92 -4.89
C ILE A 19 -17.92 4.26 -6.13
N SER A 20 -16.65 4.61 -5.93
CA SER A 20 -15.71 4.88 -7.02
C SER A 20 -15.56 3.70 -7.97
N GLY A 21 -15.49 2.47 -7.45
CA GLY A 21 -15.42 1.25 -8.26
C GLY A 21 -16.69 0.97 -9.06
N ILE A 22 -17.86 1.20 -8.46
CA ILE A 22 -19.15 1.06 -9.15
C ILE A 22 -19.26 2.09 -10.28
N LEU A 23 -18.90 3.35 -10.02
CA LEU A 23 -18.91 4.41 -11.03
C LEU A 23 -17.97 4.08 -12.20
N PHE A 24 -16.80 3.50 -11.92
CA PHE A 24 -15.87 3.03 -12.94
C PHE A 24 -16.48 1.97 -13.86
N ILE A 25 -17.21 0.99 -13.30
CA ILE A 25 -17.83 -0.09 -14.07
C ILE A 25 -19.00 0.44 -14.91
N VAL A 26 -19.89 1.22 -14.30
CA VAL A 26 -21.13 1.72 -14.94
C VAL A 26 -20.84 2.75 -16.01
N TYR A 27 -19.87 3.64 -15.79
CA TYR A 27 -19.53 4.74 -16.69
C TYR A 27 -18.17 4.55 -17.37
N SER A 28 -17.79 3.30 -17.63
CA SER A 28 -16.53 2.94 -18.30
C SER A 28 -16.39 3.58 -19.70
N GLU A 29 -17.50 3.84 -20.40
CA GLU A 29 -17.50 4.52 -21.71
C GLU A 29 -17.34 6.06 -21.61
N SER A 30 -17.52 6.64 -20.42
CA SER A 30 -17.46 8.09 -20.23
C SER A 30 -16.05 8.55 -19.87
N THR A 31 -15.37 9.17 -20.83
CA THR A 31 -14.02 9.72 -20.64
C THR A 31 -13.95 10.74 -19.49
N THR A 32 -15.01 11.53 -19.27
CA THR A 32 -15.07 12.50 -18.17
C THR A 32 -15.04 11.81 -16.80
N VAL A 33 -15.79 10.72 -16.63
CA VAL A 33 -15.80 9.97 -15.36
C VAL A 33 -14.43 9.31 -15.13
N LEU A 34 -13.84 8.72 -16.17
CA LEU A 34 -12.49 8.15 -16.09
C LEU A 34 -11.44 9.20 -15.67
N ILE A 35 -11.45 10.39 -16.27
CA ILE A 35 -10.52 11.47 -15.89
C ILE A 35 -10.73 11.92 -14.43
N CYS A 36 -11.98 12.09 -13.99
CA CYS A 36 -12.30 12.41 -12.60
C CYS A 36 -11.80 11.32 -11.63
N LEU A 37 -11.93 10.05 -11.97
CA LEU A 37 -11.46 8.93 -11.15
C LEU A 37 -9.93 8.87 -11.07
N ILE A 38 -9.25 9.05 -12.21
CA ILE A 38 -7.78 9.08 -12.28
C ILE A 38 -7.25 10.25 -11.42
N THR A 39 -7.80 11.45 -11.59
CA THR A 39 -7.39 12.63 -10.82
C THR A 39 -7.69 12.49 -9.33
N MET A 40 -8.84 11.93 -8.95
CA MET A 40 -9.15 11.61 -7.55
C MET A 40 -8.14 10.63 -6.95
N PHE A 41 -7.73 9.59 -7.68
CA PHE A 41 -6.74 8.64 -7.19
C PHE A 41 -5.37 9.30 -6.97
N PHE A 42 -4.87 10.06 -7.95
CA PHE A 42 -3.57 10.73 -7.81
C PHE A 42 -3.57 11.76 -6.69
N THR A 43 -4.66 12.52 -6.52
CA THR A 43 -4.78 13.47 -5.40
C THR A 43 -4.79 12.75 -4.04
N MET A 44 -5.48 11.61 -3.92
CA MET A 44 -5.44 10.78 -2.70
C MET A 44 -4.05 10.18 -2.45
N LEU A 45 -3.34 9.75 -3.50
CA LEU A 45 -1.97 9.24 -3.38
C LEU A 45 -1.01 10.32 -2.89
N VAL A 46 -1.10 11.54 -3.43
CA VAL A 46 -0.30 12.69 -2.99
C VAL A 46 -0.63 13.06 -1.55
N LEU A 47 -1.92 13.08 -1.18
CA LEU A 47 -2.35 13.29 0.20
C LEU A 47 -1.72 12.25 1.14
N MET A 48 -1.83 10.96 0.81
CA MET A 48 -1.25 9.87 1.61
C MET A 48 0.28 10.00 1.73
N ALA A 49 0.98 10.27 0.62
CA ALA A 49 2.42 10.47 0.62
C ALA A 49 2.81 11.68 1.49
N SER A 50 2.12 12.80 1.35
CA SER A 50 2.39 14.01 2.16
C SER A 50 2.14 13.78 3.65
N LEU A 51 1.06 13.08 4.02
CA LEU A 51 0.76 12.73 5.42
C LEU A 51 1.84 11.80 5.99
N TYR A 52 2.31 10.82 5.22
CA TYR A 52 3.40 9.94 5.65
C TYR A 52 4.73 10.68 5.77
N VAL A 53 5.07 11.55 4.83
CA VAL A 53 6.29 12.37 4.90
C VAL A 53 6.22 13.33 6.08
N HIS A 54 5.07 13.97 6.32
CA HIS A 54 4.86 14.86 7.45
C HIS A 54 4.97 14.12 8.79
N MET A 55 4.26 12.99 8.94
CA MET A 55 4.36 12.13 10.12
C MET A 55 5.80 11.67 10.34
N PHE A 56 6.50 11.31 9.26
CA PHE A 56 7.90 10.89 9.33
C PHE A 56 8.81 12.04 9.75
N LEU A 57 8.66 13.23 9.18
CA LEU A 57 9.45 14.40 9.54
C LEU A 57 9.22 14.79 11.00
N LEU A 58 7.97 14.79 11.45
CA LEU A 58 7.59 15.03 12.84
C LEU A 58 8.26 14.00 13.77
N ALA A 59 8.21 12.71 13.43
CA ALA A 59 8.89 11.66 14.19
C ALA A 59 10.42 11.86 14.22
N ARG A 60 11.03 12.28 13.11
CA ARG A 60 12.47 12.59 13.03
C ARG A 60 12.84 13.81 13.87
N LEU A 61 11.99 14.83 13.90
CA LEU A 61 12.17 16.02 14.75
C LEU A 61 12.06 15.65 16.24
N HIS A 62 11.06 14.86 16.64
CA HIS A 62 10.94 14.34 17.99
C HIS A 62 12.18 13.52 18.38
N MET A 63 12.68 12.66 17.49
CA MET A 63 13.91 11.92 17.74
C MET A 63 15.15 12.79 17.88
N LYS A 64 15.33 13.81 17.02
CA LYS A 64 16.48 14.72 17.12
C LYS A 64 16.47 15.49 18.44
N ARG A 65 15.28 15.81 18.96
CA ARG A 65 15.09 16.43 20.27
C ARG A 65 15.42 15.47 21.41
N ILE A 66 15.08 14.18 21.28
CA ILE A 66 15.37 13.14 22.30
C ILE A 66 16.86 12.73 22.28
N ALA A 67 17.50 12.69 21.11
CA ALA A 67 18.93 12.36 20.99
C ALA A 67 19.87 13.43 21.58
N ALA A 68 19.37 14.63 21.86
CA ALA A 68 20.09 15.68 22.57
C ALA A 68 20.08 15.49 24.10
N LEU A 69 19.30 14.54 24.63
CA LEU A 69 19.34 14.14 26.04
C LEU A 69 20.31 12.96 26.25
N PRO A 70 21.02 12.89 27.39
CA PRO A 70 21.92 11.76 27.67
C PRO A 70 21.11 10.49 27.97
N GLY A 71 21.21 9.46 27.11
CA GLY A 71 20.65 8.11 27.35
C GLY A 71 20.04 7.44 26.11
N ASN A 72 20.21 6.11 25.96
CA ASN A 72 19.65 5.12 25.00
C ASN A 72 19.19 5.52 23.56
N ALA A 73 19.52 6.72 23.08
CA ALA A 73 19.20 7.26 21.77
C ALA A 73 19.59 6.40 20.55
N PRO A 74 20.72 5.66 20.51
CA PRO A 74 21.14 4.97 19.29
C PRO A 74 20.20 3.82 18.89
N ILE A 75 19.55 3.16 19.85
CA ILE A 75 18.65 2.01 19.59
C ILE A 75 17.34 2.50 18.95
N HIS A 76 16.77 3.59 19.48
CA HIS A 76 15.51 4.14 18.99
C HIS A 76 15.65 4.74 17.58
N GLN A 77 16.80 5.35 17.28
CA GLN A 77 17.12 5.89 15.97
C GLN A 77 17.17 4.80 14.89
N ARG A 78 17.75 3.63 15.19
CA ARG A 78 17.84 2.50 14.25
C ARG A 78 16.46 1.88 13.94
N ALA A 79 15.58 1.78 14.93
CA ALA A 79 14.22 1.27 14.75
C ALA A 79 13.36 2.19 13.88
N ASN A 80 13.42 3.51 14.12
CA ASN A 80 12.65 4.48 13.34
C ASN A 80 13.16 4.64 11.91
N MET A 81 14.47 4.51 11.67
CA MET A 81 15.03 4.50 10.31
C MET A 81 14.59 3.26 9.53
N LYS A 82 14.44 2.11 10.21
CA LYS A 82 13.82 0.92 9.60
C LYS A 82 12.36 1.19 9.23
N GLY A 83 11.55 1.75 10.12
CA GLY A 83 10.15 2.11 9.84
C GLY A 83 10.01 3.02 8.62
N ALA A 84 10.86 4.04 8.52
CA ALA A 84 10.91 4.98 7.39
C ALA A 84 11.05 4.29 6.04
N ILE A 85 12.06 3.43 5.95
CA ILE A 85 12.36 2.71 4.71
C ILE A 85 11.20 1.75 4.39
N THR A 86 10.40 1.30 5.37
CA THR A 86 9.23 0.43 5.11
C THR A 86 8.17 1.21 4.39
N LEU A 87 7.87 2.40 4.90
CA LEU A 87 6.89 3.30 4.30
C LEU A 87 7.32 3.67 2.88
N THR A 88 8.60 3.98 2.66
CA THR A 88 9.11 4.25 1.31
C THR A 88 8.99 3.05 0.38
N ILE A 89 9.29 1.83 0.84
CA ILE A 89 9.14 0.61 0.03
C ILE A 89 7.66 0.36 -0.29
N LEU A 90 6.76 0.46 0.70
CA LEU A 90 5.32 0.27 0.51
C LEU A 90 4.76 1.26 -0.52
N LEU A 91 5.10 2.54 -0.40
CA LEU A 91 4.70 3.57 -1.36
C LEU A 91 5.26 3.30 -2.75
N GLY A 92 6.53 2.88 -2.86
CA GLY A 92 7.16 2.56 -4.13
C GLY A 92 6.51 1.37 -4.83
N VAL A 93 6.27 0.28 -4.10
CA VAL A 93 5.58 -0.91 -4.63
C VAL A 93 4.15 -0.56 -5.05
N PHE A 94 3.43 0.23 -4.26
CA PHE A 94 2.11 0.71 -4.62
C PHE A 94 2.13 1.45 -5.96
N VAL A 95 3.04 2.40 -6.15
CA VAL A 95 3.16 3.12 -7.43
C VAL A 95 3.48 2.17 -8.59
N VAL A 96 4.42 1.24 -8.42
CA VAL A 96 4.82 0.30 -9.49
C VAL A 96 3.70 -0.68 -9.86
N CYS A 97 2.97 -1.21 -8.88
CA CYS A 97 1.85 -2.11 -9.11
C CYS A 97 0.67 -1.41 -9.81
N TRP A 98 0.43 -0.15 -9.47
CA TRP A 98 -0.70 0.61 -10.00
C TRP A 98 -0.39 1.38 -11.31
N ALA A 99 0.87 1.74 -11.57
CA ALA A 99 1.31 2.42 -12.79
C ALA A 99 0.80 1.80 -14.09
N PRO A 100 0.90 0.47 -14.33
CA PRO A 100 0.42 -0.11 -15.58
C PRO A 100 -1.10 0.00 -15.76
N PHE A 101 -1.87 0.00 -14.67
CA PHE A 101 -3.31 0.23 -14.72
C PHE A 101 -3.65 1.67 -15.09
N PHE A 102 -2.97 2.66 -14.52
CA PHE A 102 -3.15 4.06 -14.93
C PHE A 102 -2.73 4.31 -16.37
N LEU A 103 -1.63 3.68 -16.81
CA LEU A 103 -1.19 3.74 -18.19
C LEU A 103 -2.25 3.18 -19.14
N HIS A 104 -2.86 2.04 -18.79
CA HIS A 104 -3.97 1.46 -19.54
C HIS A 104 -5.16 2.41 -19.64
N LEU A 105 -5.57 3.04 -18.53
CA LEU A 105 -6.66 4.04 -18.54
C LEU A 105 -6.35 5.25 -19.43
N ILE A 106 -5.13 5.77 -19.38
CA ILE A 106 -4.70 6.90 -20.21
C ILE A 106 -4.71 6.52 -21.70
N LEU A 107 -4.27 5.31 -22.05
CA LEU A 107 -4.28 4.82 -23.43
C LEU A 107 -5.70 4.62 -23.96
N MET A 108 -6.62 4.13 -23.12
CA MET A 108 -8.05 4.02 -23.46
C MET A 108 -8.64 5.39 -23.85
N ILE A 109 -8.30 6.45 -23.10
CA ILE A 109 -8.78 7.82 -23.39
C ILE A 109 -8.08 8.42 -24.62
N SER A 110 -6.78 8.20 -24.77
CA SER A 110 -5.96 8.92 -25.75
C SER A 110 -6.08 8.37 -27.17
N CYS A 111 -6.33 7.07 -27.33
CA CYS A 111 -6.27 6.40 -28.65
C CYS A 111 -7.28 5.23 -28.78
N PRO A 112 -8.60 5.47 -28.70
CA PRO A 112 -9.61 4.42 -28.73
C PRO A 112 -9.70 3.64 -30.06
N ARG A 113 -9.23 4.21 -31.17
CA ARG A 113 -9.32 3.60 -32.53
C ARG A 113 -7.99 3.14 -33.10
N ASN A 114 -6.91 3.23 -32.34
CA ASN A 114 -5.58 2.92 -32.83
C ASN A 114 -5.26 1.43 -32.58
N PRO A 115 -4.92 0.62 -33.60
CA PRO A 115 -4.71 -0.83 -33.45
C PRO A 115 -3.60 -1.20 -32.45
N TYR A 116 -2.61 -0.32 -32.26
CA TYR A 116 -1.56 -0.48 -31.25
C TYR A 116 -2.11 -0.43 -29.81
N CYS A 117 -3.13 0.39 -29.55
CA CYS A 117 -3.77 0.46 -28.24
C CYS A 117 -4.63 -0.77 -27.99
N THR A 118 -5.27 -1.33 -29.01
CA THR A 118 -6.06 -2.57 -28.91
C THR A 118 -5.19 -3.77 -28.51
N CYS A 119 -3.95 -3.83 -29.00
CA CYS A 119 -2.97 -4.84 -28.57
C CYS A 119 -2.60 -4.69 -27.08
N PHE A 120 -2.39 -3.45 -26.62
CA PHE A 120 -2.10 -3.16 -25.20
C PHE A 120 -3.29 -3.47 -24.28
N MET A 121 -4.52 -3.28 -24.76
CA MET A 121 -5.76 -3.65 -24.04
C MET A 121 -5.88 -5.17 -23.85
N SER A 122 -5.32 -5.99 -24.76
CA SER A 122 -5.32 -7.46 -24.64
C SER A 122 -4.56 -7.96 -23.40
N HIS A 123 -3.62 -7.17 -22.87
CA HIS A 123 -2.83 -7.53 -21.70
C HIS A 123 -3.47 -7.12 -20.36
N PHE A 124 -4.76 -6.77 -20.37
CA PHE A 124 -5.52 -6.38 -19.17
C PHE A 124 -5.39 -7.38 -18.00
N ASN A 125 -5.39 -8.68 -18.29
CA ASN A 125 -5.22 -9.72 -17.27
C ASN A 125 -3.88 -9.61 -16.53
N MET A 126 -2.80 -9.21 -17.23
CA MET A 126 -1.49 -9.02 -16.60
C MET A 126 -1.53 -7.86 -15.59
N TYR A 127 -2.24 -6.77 -15.91
CA TYR A 127 -2.38 -5.61 -15.02
C TYR A 127 -3.20 -5.93 -13.78
N LEU A 128 -4.28 -6.71 -13.94
CA LEU A 128 -5.06 -7.21 -12.81
C LEU A 128 -4.21 -8.10 -11.90
N ILE A 129 -3.37 -8.97 -12.46
CA ILE A 129 -2.46 -9.79 -11.67
C ILE A 129 -1.47 -8.92 -10.88
N LEU A 130 -0.90 -7.88 -11.49
CA LEU A 130 0.00 -6.93 -10.79
C LEU A 130 -0.68 -6.20 -9.63
N ILE A 131 -1.95 -5.80 -9.79
CA ILE A 131 -2.75 -5.20 -8.71
C ILE A 131 -2.98 -6.23 -7.59
N MET A 132 -3.34 -7.47 -7.93
CA MET A 132 -3.55 -8.53 -6.94
C MET A 132 -2.25 -8.87 -6.19
N CYS A 133 -1.10 -8.81 -6.85
CA CYS A 133 0.20 -8.99 -6.20
C CYS A 133 0.47 -7.89 -5.16
N ASN A 134 -0.04 -6.65 -5.32
CA ASN A 134 0.14 -5.57 -4.35
C ASN A 134 -0.33 -5.97 -2.94
N SER A 135 -1.50 -6.62 -2.85
CA SER A 135 -2.08 -7.10 -1.58
C SER A 135 -1.28 -8.25 -0.94
N ILE A 136 -0.50 -9.00 -1.73
CA ILE A 136 0.37 -10.08 -1.22
C ILE A 136 1.72 -9.51 -0.77
N ILE A 137 2.20 -8.47 -1.45
CA ILE A 137 3.48 -7.84 -1.14
C ILE A 137 3.43 -7.11 0.21
N ASP A 138 2.28 -6.55 0.60
CA ASP A 138 2.09 -5.90 1.90
C ASP A 138 2.49 -6.82 3.09
N PRO A 139 1.87 -8.01 3.32
CA PRO A 139 2.28 -8.96 4.35
C PRO A 139 3.75 -9.37 4.27
N ILE A 140 4.28 -9.55 3.06
CA ILE A 140 5.67 -9.96 2.82
C ILE A 140 6.62 -8.86 3.32
N ILE A 141 6.39 -7.60 2.96
CA ILE A 141 7.22 -6.48 3.42
C ILE A 141 7.21 -6.40 4.95
N TYR A 142 6.04 -6.54 5.58
CA TYR A 142 5.94 -6.50 7.05
C TYR A 142 6.64 -7.71 7.70
N ALA A 143 6.44 -8.92 7.17
CA ALA A 143 7.06 -10.15 7.67
C ALA A 143 8.60 -10.13 7.53
N PHE A 144 9.12 -9.60 6.42
CA PHE A 144 10.55 -9.49 6.23
C PHE A 144 11.18 -8.36 7.05
N ARG A 145 10.44 -7.40 7.61
CA ARG A 145 11.08 -6.22 8.21
C ARG A 145 10.85 -6.02 9.69
N SER A 146 9.78 -6.56 10.25
CA SER A 146 9.58 -6.63 11.70
C SER A 146 10.29 -7.86 12.29
N GLN A 147 11.28 -7.65 13.15
CA GLN A 147 11.89 -8.75 13.93
C GLN A 147 10.87 -9.42 14.86
N GLU A 148 9.83 -8.68 15.30
CA GLU A 148 8.73 -9.24 16.08
C GLU A 148 7.86 -10.18 15.24
N MET A 149 7.45 -9.78 14.03
CA MET A 149 6.69 -10.70 13.15
C MET A 149 7.51 -11.91 12.73
N ARG A 150 8.83 -11.77 12.50
CA ARG A 150 9.68 -12.95 12.25
C ARG A 150 9.70 -13.90 13.44
N LYS A 151 9.70 -13.39 14.68
CA LYS A 151 9.58 -14.21 15.89
C LYS A 151 8.23 -14.92 15.95
N THR A 152 7.13 -14.20 15.72
CA THR A 152 5.78 -14.78 15.73
C THR A 152 5.58 -15.80 14.60
N PHE A 153 6.06 -15.53 13.38
CA PHE A 153 6.03 -16.50 12.28
C PHE A 153 6.87 -17.74 12.60
N LYS A 154 8.04 -17.55 13.22
CA LYS A 154 8.89 -18.67 13.66
C LYS A 154 8.24 -19.45 14.78
N GLU A 155 7.56 -18.81 15.73
CA GLU A 155 6.75 -19.49 16.75
C GLU A 155 5.59 -20.26 16.13
N ILE A 156 4.84 -19.69 15.19
CA ILE A 156 3.74 -20.38 14.52
C ILE A 156 4.25 -21.61 13.73
N PHE A 157 5.34 -21.47 12.97
CA PHE A 157 5.92 -22.59 12.21
C PHE A 157 6.63 -23.63 13.11
N CYS A 158 7.32 -23.20 14.17
CA CYS A 158 7.96 -24.12 15.12
C CYS A 158 6.95 -24.82 16.04
N CYS A 159 5.85 -24.16 16.43
CA CYS A 159 4.75 -24.80 17.14
C CYS A 159 3.97 -25.76 16.25
N SER A 160 3.88 -25.51 14.93
CA SER A 160 3.33 -26.51 13.99
C SER A 160 4.24 -27.75 13.88
N HIS A 161 5.56 -27.58 14.00
CA HIS A 161 6.50 -28.70 14.04
C HIS A 161 6.50 -29.43 15.40
N ALA A 162 6.23 -28.72 16.50
CA ALA A 162 6.08 -29.30 17.83
C ALA A 162 4.75 -30.07 17.97
N LEU A 163 3.64 -29.57 17.41
CA LEU A 163 2.37 -30.29 17.38
C LEU A 163 2.42 -31.52 16.46
N LEU A 164 3.10 -31.43 15.30
CA LEU A 164 3.33 -32.63 14.47
C LEU A 164 4.18 -33.67 15.22
N CYS A 165 5.20 -33.24 15.96
CA CYS A 165 6.03 -34.17 16.74
C CYS A 165 5.30 -34.76 17.96
N LEU A 166 4.31 -34.06 18.54
CA LEU A 166 3.47 -34.56 19.64
C LEU A 166 2.32 -35.46 19.16
N SER A 167 1.92 -35.36 17.89
CA SER A 167 0.88 -36.18 17.27
C SER A 167 1.43 -37.49 16.67
N LEU A 168 2.75 -37.65 16.67
CA LEU A 168 3.49 -38.81 16.14
C LEU A 168 4.19 -39.62 17.25
N VAL A 169 3.91 -39.33 18.52
CA VAL A 169 4.32 -40.12 19.70
C VAL A 169 3.10 -40.73 20.36
#